data_AF-A0A7X5C853-F1
#
_entry.id   AF-A0A7X5C853-F1
#
_cell.length_a   1.000
_cell.length_b   1.000
_cell.length_c   1.000
_cell.angle_alpha   90.00
_cell.angle_beta   90.00
_cell.angle_gamma   90.00
#
_symmetry.space_group_name_H-M   'P 1'
#
loop_
_entity.id
_entity.type
_entity.pdbx_description
1 polymer ?
#
loop_
_entity_poly.entity_id
_entity_poly.type
_entity_poly.pdbx_seq_one_letter_code
_entity_poly.pdbx_strand_id
1 'polypeptide(L)'
;MHLKNELYSVKISIDTTYSVQSSDNKYYDLEWNPENYEHNDFYKTLSIHIESFNNELDIALVGDYYSYDSDCAVLDGRILTIMQNNSISRICMDGGTLILHKEFECFGCTFGLYQVKNGYIIYGELEIKMLDLNFNPVWSFSGSEVI
;
A
#
# COMPACT_ATOMS: atom_id res chain seq x y z
N MET A 1 2.90 10.43 -1.59
CA MET A 1 2.72 10.58 -3.05
C MET A 1 1.32 11.11 -3.42
N HIS A 2 1.11 11.49 -4.68
CA HIS A 2 -0.19 11.91 -5.24
C HIS A 2 -0.51 11.12 -6.50
N LEU A 3 -1.73 10.57 -6.60
CA LEU A 3 -2.25 9.84 -7.75
C LEU A 3 -3.55 10.50 -8.21
N LYS A 4 -3.82 10.50 -9.51
CA LYS A 4 -5.04 11.08 -10.05
C LYS A 4 -5.50 10.33 -11.29
N ASN A 5 -6.81 10.19 -11.42
CA ASN A 5 -7.46 9.83 -12.68
C ASN A 5 -8.71 10.70 -12.89
N GLU A 6 -9.57 10.34 -13.84
CA GLU A 6 -10.80 11.08 -14.17
C GLU A 6 -11.84 11.11 -13.03
N LEU A 7 -11.74 10.21 -12.05
CA LEU A 7 -12.73 10.01 -11.00
C LEU A 7 -12.23 10.43 -9.62
N TYR A 8 -10.94 10.22 -9.33
CA TYR A 8 -10.38 10.41 -7.99
C TYR A 8 -9.04 11.15 -8.02
N SER A 9 -8.80 11.90 -6.94
CA SER A 9 -7.50 12.41 -6.53
C SER A 9 -7.15 11.73 -5.20
N VAL A 10 -5.95 11.16 -5.11
CA VAL A 10 -5.52 10.39 -3.94
C VAL A 10 -4.19 10.95 -3.46
N LYS A 11 -4.14 11.30 -2.18
CA LYS A 11 -2.91 11.67 -1.49
C LYS A 11 -2.58 10.62 -0.46
N ILE A 12 -1.37 10.09 -0.53
CA ILE A 12 -0.85 9.11 0.43
C ILE A 12 0.33 9.73 1.15
N SER A 13 0.37 9.63 2.46
CA SER A 13 1.50 10.07 3.28
C SER A 13 1.66 9.19 4.52
N ILE A 14 2.87 9.09 5.06
CA ILE A 14 3.07 8.46 6.36
C ILE A 14 2.45 9.33 7.47
N ASP A 15 1.63 8.71 8.33
CA ASP A 15 1.20 9.31 9.59
C ASP A 15 2.10 8.81 10.73
N THR A 16 2.97 9.68 11.22
CA THR A 16 3.89 9.35 12.32
C THR A 16 3.27 9.52 13.71
N THR A 17 1.99 9.94 13.77
CA THR A 17 1.27 10.21 15.02
C THR A 17 0.19 9.17 15.32
N TYR A 18 -0.25 8.43 14.29
CA TYR A 18 -1.22 7.37 14.46
C TYR A 18 -0.69 6.27 15.38
N SER A 19 -1.51 5.88 16.34
CA SER A 19 -1.24 4.80 17.27
C SER A 19 -2.41 3.82 17.30
N VAL A 20 -2.18 2.56 16.97
CA VAL A 20 -3.21 1.52 17.03
C VAL A 20 -3.88 1.52 18.42
N GLN A 21 -5.21 1.46 18.44
CA GLN A 21 -6.06 1.47 19.64
C GLN A 21 -5.97 2.74 20.50
N SER A 22 -5.39 3.83 19.98
CA SER A 22 -5.36 5.12 20.69
C SER A 22 -6.61 5.96 20.39
N SER A 23 -7.19 6.55 21.43
CA SER A 23 -8.25 7.56 21.31
C SER A 23 -7.73 8.93 20.87
N ASP A 24 -6.42 9.14 20.90
CA ASP A 24 -5.78 10.43 20.61
C ASP A 24 -5.43 10.60 19.12
N ASN A 25 -5.74 9.59 18.30
CA ASN A 25 -5.52 9.65 16.86
C ASN A 25 -6.35 10.79 16.24
N LYS A 26 -5.81 11.39 15.16
CA LYS A 26 -6.65 12.21 14.29
C LYS A 26 -7.80 11.36 13.73
N TYR A 27 -8.90 12.01 13.38
CA TYR A 27 -10.04 11.33 12.81
C TYR A 27 -9.71 10.73 11.44
N TYR A 28 -10.13 9.48 11.25
CA TYR A 28 -10.18 8.77 9.99
C TYR A 28 -11.60 8.20 9.81
N ASP A 29 -12.11 8.20 8.59
CA ASP A 29 -13.39 7.56 8.29
C ASP A 29 -13.30 6.03 8.40
N LEU A 30 -12.13 5.49 8.03
CA LEU A 30 -11.84 4.06 8.07
C LEU A 30 -10.42 3.80 8.56
N GLU A 31 -10.27 2.71 9.32
CA GLU A 31 -8.99 2.23 9.81
C GLU A 31 -8.85 0.75 9.44
N TRP A 32 -7.83 0.45 8.62
CA TRP A 32 -7.52 -0.91 8.19
C TRP A 32 -6.21 -1.37 8.83
N ASN A 33 -6.30 -2.42 9.64
CA ASN A 33 -5.17 -3.10 10.26
C ASN A 33 -5.20 -4.60 9.89
N PRO A 34 -4.90 -4.94 8.62
CA PRO A 34 -5.12 -6.28 8.08
C PRO A 34 -4.28 -7.37 8.75
N GLU A 35 -3.09 -7.03 9.23
CA GLU A 35 -2.17 -7.95 9.91
C GLU A 35 -2.38 -7.96 11.44
N ASN A 36 -3.35 -7.20 11.96
CA ASN A 36 -3.71 -7.10 13.38
C ASN A 36 -2.56 -6.65 14.29
N TYR A 37 -1.76 -5.67 13.84
CA TYR A 37 -0.74 -5.02 14.67
C TYR A 37 -1.33 -4.52 15.98
N GLU A 38 -0.61 -4.68 17.08
CA GLU A 38 -0.94 -4.13 18.39
C GLU A 38 -0.22 -2.81 18.65
N HIS A 39 -0.61 -2.10 19.71
CA HIS A 39 -0.06 -0.80 20.06
C HIS A 39 1.48 -0.78 20.17
N ASN A 40 2.07 -1.86 20.69
CA ASN A 40 3.51 -1.96 20.95
C ASN A 40 4.30 -2.58 19.79
N ASP A 41 3.64 -2.93 18.69
CA ASP A 41 4.32 -3.51 17.53
C ASP A 41 5.05 -2.44 16.72
N PHE A 42 6.00 -2.89 15.92
CA PHE A 42 6.67 -2.03 14.93
C PHE A 42 5.83 -1.99 13.66
N TYR A 43 5.05 -0.94 13.50
CA TYR A 43 4.27 -0.69 12.29
C TYR A 43 4.45 0.75 11.79
N LYS A 44 3.91 0.99 10.61
CA LYS A 44 3.78 2.32 10.03
C LYS A 44 2.39 2.45 9.42
N THR A 45 1.80 3.63 9.56
CA THR A 45 0.48 3.92 9.02
C THR A 45 0.58 4.83 7.82
N LEU A 46 -0.05 4.42 6.72
CA LEU A 46 -0.30 5.30 5.58
C LEU A 46 -1.64 6.01 5.80
N SER A 47 -1.60 7.34 5.84
CA SER A 47 -2.78 8.19 5.71
C SER A 47 -3.10 8.33 4.22
N ILE A 48 -4.28 7.89 3.83
CA ILE A 48 -4.77 7.92 2.45
C ILE A 48 -5.98 8.83 2.41
N HIS A 49 -5.82 10.00 1.82
CA HIS A 49 -6.89 10.95 1.57
C HIS A 49 -7.38 10.77 0.14
N ILE A 50 -8.68 10.56 0.00
CA ILE A 50 -9.36 10.28 -1.27
C ILE A 50 -10.37 11.38 -1.53
N GLU A 51 -10.22 12.09 -2.64
CA GLU A 51 -11.18 13.08 -3.12
C GLU A 51 -11.86 12.54 -4.38
N SER A 52 -13.18 12.63 -4.42
CA SER A 52 -14.01 12.45 -5.60
C SER A 52 -14.90 13.68 -5.79
N PHE A 53 -15.67 13.76 -6.89
CA PHE A 53 -16.49 14.94 -7.18
C PHE A 53 -17.46 15.36 -6.05
N ASN A 54 -17.99 14.40 -5.28
CA ASN A 54 -19.02 14.66 -4.26
C ASN A 54 -18.66 14.15 -2.86
N ASN A 55 -17.49 13.54 -2.68
CA ASN A 55 -17.15 12.88 -1.43
C ASN A 55 -15.64 12.92 -1.18
N GLU A 56 -15.29 13.05 0.08
CA GLU A 56 -13.94 12.89 0.60
C GLU A 56 -13.93 11.68 1.56
N LEU A 57 -12.79 11.01 1.66
CA LEU A 57 -12.61 9.86 2.52
C LEU A 57 -11.17 9.77 3.00
N ASP A 58 -10.98 9.73 4.30
CA ASP A 58 -9.69 9.55 4.95
C ASP A 58 -9.57 8.12 5.52
N ILE A 59 -8.54 7.40 5.08
CA ILE A 59 -8.26 6.03 5.50
C ILE A 59 -6.90 5.96 6.18
N ALA A 60 -6.84 5.33 7.36
CA ALA A 60 -5.60 4.86 7.96
C ALA A 60 -5.36 3.41 7.53
N LEU A 61 -4.23 3.14 6.88
CA LEU A 61 -3.81 1.78 6.54
C LEU A 61 -2.54 1.42 7.29
N VAL A 62 -2.67 0.56 8.29
CA VAL A 62 -1.57 0.05 9.12
C VAL A 62 -0.87 -1.10 8.41
N GLY A 63 0.45 -1.06 8.38
CA GLY A 63 1.27 -2.12 7.79
C GLY A 63 2.70 -2.09 8.30
N ASP A 64 3.57 -2.84 7.63
CA ASP A 64 4.95 -3.05 8.07
C ASP A 64 5.74 -1.73 8.27
N TYR A 65 6.61 -1.72 9.27
CA TYR A 65 7.41 -0.56 9.65
C TYR A 65 8.29 -0.02 8.50
N TYR A 66 8.77 -0.88 7.61
CA TYR A 66 9.60 -0.51 6.46
C TYR A 66 8.77 -0.05 5.26
N SER A 67 7.49 0.30 5.46
CA SER A 67 6.67 0.92 4.42
C SER A 67 7.14 2.32 4.04
N TYR A 68 6.94 2.70 2.78
CA TYR A 68 7.22 4.03 2.24
C TYR A 68 5.97 4.62 1.58
N ASP A 69 5.86 5.94 1.51
CA ASP A 69 4.75 6.67 0.86
C ASP A 69 5.12 7.25 -0.52
N SER A 70 6.31 6.91 -1.01
CA SER A 70 6.79 7.19 -2.37
C SER A 70 6.58 5.95 -3.24
N ASP A 71 6.01 6.14 -4.43
CA ASP A 71 5.84 5.09 -5.46
C ASP A 71 5.21 3.77 -4.96
N CYS A 72 4.50 3.79 -3.84
CA CYS A 72 3.98 2.61 -3.18
C CYS A 72 2.58 2.19 -3.66
N ALA A 73 1.99 2.95 -4.59
CA ALA A 73 0.61 2.71 -4.99
C ALA A 73 0.34 2.99 -6.46
N VAL A 74 -0.66 2.28 -6.99
CA VAL A 74 -1.21 2.46 -8.33
C VAL A 74 -2.71 2.65 -8.23
N LEU A 75 -3.24 3.64 -8.97
CA LEU A 75 -4.67 3.88 -9.10
C LEU A 75 -5.15 3.43 -10.49
N ASP A 76 -6.01 2.41 -10.52
CA ASP A 76 -6.63 1.88 -11.75
C ASP A 76 -8.16 1.93 -11.64
N GLY A 77 -8.77 2.88 -12.35
CA GLY A 77 -10.20 3.16 -12.28
C GLY A 77 -10.67 3.46 -10.86
N ARG A 78 -11.36 2.51 -10.23
CA ARG A 78 -11.90 2.62 -8.86
C ARG A 78 -11.14 1.80 -7.84
N ILE A 79 -9.98 1.24 -8.20
CA ILE A 79 -9.18 0.39 -7.33
C ILE A 79 -7.84 1.07 -7.07
N LEU A 80 -7.54 1.29 -5.81
CA LEU A 80 -6.22 1.69 -5.36
C LEU A 80 -5.49 0.44 -4.86
N THR A 81 -4.39 0.10 -5.53
CA THR A 81 -3.48 -0.98 -5.09
C THR A 81 -2.31 -0.33 -4.37
N ILE A 82 -2.06 -0.72 -3.12
CA ILE A 82 -1.02 -0.14 -2.26
C ILE A 82 -0.11 -1.25 -1.78
N MET A 83 1.19 -1.01 -1.79
CA MET A 83 2.23 -1.88 -1.26
C MET A 83 2.76 -1.28 0.05
N GLN A 84 2.89 -2.12 1.06
CA GLN A 84 3.50 -1.83 2.36
C GLN A 84 4.57 -2.88 2.62
N ASN A 85 5.78 -2.60 2.14
CA ASN A 85 6.90 -3.54 2.17
C ASN A 85 6.54 -4.90 1.51
N ASN A 86 6.35 -5.96 2.30
CA ASN A 86 6.06 -7.32 1.85
C ASN A 86 4.56 -7.62 1.70
N SER A 87 3.67 -6.64 1.88
CA SER A 87 2.23 -6.82 1.69
C SER A 87 1.63 -5.87 0.66
N ILE A 88 0.55 -6.33 0.01
CA ILE A 88 -0.24 -5.55 -0.95
C ILE A 88 -1.71 -5.58 -0.55
N SER A 89 -2.31 -4.40 -0.55
CA SER A 89 -3.73 -4.17 -0.30
C SER A 89 -4.42 -3.60 -1.55
N ARG A 90 -5.65 -4.04 -1.83
CA ARG A 90 -6.55 -3.38 -2.80
C ARG A 90 -7.72 -2.75 -2.05
N ILE A 91 -7.90 -1.46 -2.26
CA ILE A 91 -9.00 -0.69 -1.69
C ILE A 91 -9.94 -0.26 -2.82
N CYS A 92 -11.23 -0.53 -2.64
CA CYS A 92 -12.28 0.04 -3.46
C CYS A 92 -12.41 1.52 -3.10
N MET A 93 -12.23 2.41 -4.07
CA MET A 93 -12.35 3.85 -3.86
C MET A 93 -13.79 4.29 -3.57
N ASP A 94 -14.76 3.47 -3.97
CA ASP A 94 -16.15 3.62 -3.56
C ASP A 94 -16.31 3.17 -2.10
N GLY A 95 -16.22 4.13 -1.18
CA GLY A 95 -16.43 3.90 0.25
C GLY A 95 -15.26 3.20 0.98
N GLY A 96 -14.09 3.08 0.35
CA GLY A 96 -12.84 2.68 1.03
C GLY A 96 -12.75 1.23 1.50
N THR A 97 -13.56 0.33 0.94
CA THR A 97 -13.56 -1.08 1.35
C THR A 97 -12.25 -1.77 0.98
N LEU A 98 -11.62 -2.44 1.95
CA LEU A 98 -10.48 -3.33 1.70
C LEU A 98 -10.95 -4.62 1.01
N ILE A 99 -10.69 -4.76 -0.29
CA ILE A 99 -11.12 -5.89 -1.12
C ILE A 99 -10.16 -7.08 -0.96
N LEU A 100 -8.87 -6.80 -0.85
CA LEU A 100 -7.82 -7.80 -0.76
C LEU A 100 -6.70 -7.27 0.11
N HIS A 101 -6.12 -8.17 0.89
CA HIS A 101 -4.80 -8.01 1.48
C HIS A 101 -4.02 -9.31 1.27
N LYS A 102 -2.76 -9.22 0.86
CA LYS A 102 -1.92 -10.38 0.58
C LYS A 102 -0.46 -10.07 0.86
N GLU A 103 0.19 -10.97 1.60
CA GLU A 103 1.63 -10.97 1.78
C GLU A 103 2.33 -11.73 0.64
N PHE A 104 3.58 -11.35 0.36
CA PHE A 104 4.46 -12.06 -0.55
C PHE A 104 5.88 -12.06 0.02
N GLU A 105 6.64 -13.10 -0.30
CA GLU A 105 8.04 -13.17 0.10
C GLU A 105 8.86 -12.16 -0.73
N CYS A 106 9.69 -11.35 -0.05
CA CYS A 106 10.65 -10.46 -0.69
C CYS A 106 12.03 -10.54 -0.01
N PHE A 107 13.07 -10.28 -0.80
CA PHE A 107 14.44 -10.19 -0.28
C PHE A 107 14.82 -8.73 -0.02
N GLY A 108 14.91 -8.36 1.27
CA GLY A 108 15.10 -6.98 1.70
C GLY A 108 13.79 -6.18 1.69
N CYS A 109 13.89 -4.85 1.79
CA CYS A 109 12.73 -3.96 1.78
C CYS A 109 12.26 -3.67 0.35
N THR A 110 10.95 -3.51 0.14
CA THR A 110 10.41 -3.03 -1.14
C THR A 110 10.20 -1.52 -1.11
N PHE A 111 10.39 -0.85 -2.25
CA PHE A 111 10.40 0.61 -2.34
C PHE A 111 9.38 1.18 -3.31
N GLY A 112 9.05 0.46 -4.40
CA GLY A 112 8.09 0.95 -5.38
C GLY A 112 7.28 -0.15 -6.06
N LEU A 113 6.05 0.18 -6.43
CA LEU A 113 5.08 -0.66 -7.10
C LEU A 113 4.67 0.01 -8.42
N TYR A 114 4.82 -0.70 -9.53
CA TYR A 114 4.52 -0.21 -10.87
C TYR A 114 3.58 -1.19 -11.60
N GLN A 115 2.47 -0.70 -12.13
CA GLN A 115 1.59 -1.52 -12.96
C GLN A 115 2.18 -1.68 -14.36
N VAL A 116 2.13 -2.90 -14.87
CA VAL A 116 2.47 -3.25 -16.24
C VAL A 116 1.30 -4.04 -16.86
N LYS A 117 1.32 -4.24 -18.18
CA LYS A 117 0.19 -4.79 -18.94
C LYS A 117 -0.44 -6.06 -18.33
N ASN A 118 0.37 -6.94 -17.75
CA ASN A 118 -0.07 -8.24 -17.24
C ASN A 118 0.25 -8.46 -15.75
N GLY A 119 0.40 -7.39 -14.97
CA GLY A 119 0.74 -7.52 -13.56
C GLY A 119 1.43 -6.29 -12.98
N TYR A 120 2.37 -6.52 -12.07
CA TYR A 120 3.05 -5.47 -11.32
C TYR A 120 4.55 -5.76 -11.21
N ILE A 121 5.37 -4.73 -11.37
CA ILE A 121 6.79 -4.76 -11.03
C ILE A 121 6.96 -4.10 -9.67
N ILE A 122 7.66 -4.79 -8.79
CA ILE A 122 8.12 -4.29 -7.50
C ILE A 122 9.62 -4.09 -7.60
N TYR A 123 10.08 -2.91 -7.20
CA TYR A 123 11.49 -2.62 -7.01
C TYR A 123 11.77 -2.51 -5.51
N GLY A 124 12.75 -3.26 -5.02
CA GLY A 124 13.22 -3.23 -3.65
C GLY A 124 14.74 -3.11 -3.54
N GLU A 125 15.24 -3.25 -2.32
CA GLU A 125 16.65 -3.07 -1.98
C GLU A 125 17.58 -4.05 -2.69
N LEU A 126 17.19 -5.33 -2.70
CA LEU A 126 18.04 -6.42 -3.19
C LEU A 126 17.43 -7.16 -4.38
N GLU A 127 16.19 -6.86 -4.74
CA GLU A 127 15.46 -7.57 -5.79
C GLU A 127 14.52 -6.66 -6.60
N ILE A 128 14.33 -7.04 -7.87
CA ILE A 128 13.19 -6.63 -8.69
C ILE A 128 12.30 -7.85 -8.87
N LYS A 129 11.00 -7.71 -8.59
CA LYS A 129 10.04 -8.82 -8.68
C LYS A 129 8.90 -8.46 -9.60
N MET A 130 8.51 -9.40 -10.45
CA MET A 130 7.28 -9.32 -11.23
C MET A 130 6.21 -10.19 -10.57
N LEU A 131 5.04 -9.60 -10.34
CA LEU A 131 3.84 -10.26 -9.89
C LEU A 131 2.78 -10.30 -10.99
N ASP A 132 1.96 -11.35 -11.04
CA ASP A 132 0.76 -11.38 -11.88
C ASP A 132 -0.35 -10.48 -11.31
N LEU A 133 -1.50 -10.41 -11.99
CA LEU A 133 -2.65 -9.60 -11.55
C LEU A 133 -3.30 -10.09 -10.23
N ASN A 134 -2.94 -11.29 -9.76
CA ASN A 134 -3.37 -11.87 -8.49
C ASN A 134 -2.25 -11.81 -7.43
N PHE A 135 -1.21 -11.01 -7.68
CA PHE A 135 -0.05 -10.84 -6.82
C PHE A 135 0.73 -12.14 -6.56
N ASN A 136 0.72 -13.10 -7.50
CA ASN A 136 1.59 -14.26 -7.43
C ASN A 136 2.93 -13.93 -8.12
N PRO A 137 4.07 -14.35 -7.55
CA PRO A 137 5.38 -14.18 -8.18
C PRO A 137 5.42 -14.86 -9.57
N VAL A 138 5.91 -14.12 -10.57
CA VAL A 138 6.15 -14.63 -11.92
C VAL A 138 7.65 -14.88 -12.11
N TRP A 139 8.46 -13.90 -11.75
CA TRP A 139 9.93 -13.99 -11.72
C TRP A 139 10.49 -12.94 -10.76
N SER A 140 11.72 -13.15 -10.34
CA SER A 140 12.53 -12.18 -9.59
C SER A 140 13.92 -12.11 -10.19
N PHE A 141 14.58 -10.97 -10.01
CA PHE A 141 15.98 -10.78 -10.34
C PHE A 141 16.68 -10.14 -9.15
N SER A 142 17.76 -10.76 -8.67
CA SER A 142 18.55 -10.25 -7.56
C SER A 142 20.05 -10.43 -7.82
N GLY A 143 20.87 -9.59 -7.17
CA GLY A 143 22.33 -9.63 -7.34
C GLY A 143 22.99 -10.92 -6.82
N SER A 144 22.30 -11.71 -6.01
CA SER A 144 22.79 -13.02 -5.56
C SER A 144 22.84 -14.07 -6.68
N GLU A 145 22.20 -13.82 -7.82
CA GLU A 145 22.17 -14.74 -8.96
C GLU A 145 23.37 -14.55 -9.92
N VAL A 146 24.23 -13.55 -9.66
CA VAL A 146 25.46 -13.32 -10.43
C VAL A 146 26.62 -14.02 -9.71
N ILE A 147 26.98 -15.23 -10.14
CA ILE A 147 28.15 -15.99 -9.70
C ILE A 147 29.04 -16.31 -10.91
#